data_AF-A0A235BNM7-F1
#
_entry.id   AF-A0A235BNM7-F1
#
_cell.length_a   1.000
_cell.length_b   1.000
_cell.length_c   1.000
_cell.angle_alpha   90.00
_cell.angle_beta   90.00
_cell.angle_gamma   90.00
#
_symmetry.space_group_name_H-M   'P 1'
#
loop_
_entity.id
_entity.type
_entity.pdbx_description
1 polymer ?
#
loop_
_entity_poly.entity_id
_entity_poly.type
_entity_poly.pdbx_seq_one_letter_code
_entity_poly.pdbx_strand_id
1 'polypeptide(L)'
;MKRLIIVMAVLLTMTVQSGRADGPGAVFLIIFPDARSVALGGCGVAIGDLGENSYYNPAALGFGPRIGATWSHVPWLPGLFPGMNYEFAGAAYQVRPNLGVGL
;
A
#
# COMPACT_ATOMS: atom_id res chain seq x y z
N MET A 1 -5.57 52.08 1.52
CA MET A 1 -4.26 51.47 1.19
C MET A 1 -3.73 50.63 2.35
N LYS A 2 -3.24 51.20 3.47
CA LYS A 2 -2.60 50.45 4.57
C LYS A 2 -3.49 49.38 5.24
N ARG A 3 -4.78 49.70 5.46
CA ARG A 3 -5.77 48.76 6.05
C ARG A 3 -6.05 47.56 5.15
N LEU A 4 -6.06 47.76 3.83
CA LEU A 4 -6.28 46.69 2.86
C LEU A 4 -5.09 45.71 2.82
N ILE A 5 -3.87 46.25 2.87
CA ILE A 5 -2.64 45.44 2.93
C ILE A 5 -2.62 44.57 4.19
N ILE A 6 -3.02 45.12 5.35
CA ILE A 6 -3.10 44.36 6.61
C ILE A 6 -4.14 43.24 6.50
N VAL A 7 -5.32 43.52 5.96
CA VAL A 7 -6.37 42.51 5.76
C VAL A 7 -5.90 41.40 4.81
N MET A 8 -5.24 41.76 3.71
CA MET A 8 -4.68 40.78 2.78
C MET A 8 -3.55 39.96 3.40
N ALA A 9 -2.68 40.56 4.21
CA ALA A 9 -1.62 39.85 4.91
C ALA A 9 -2.18 38.85 5.93
N VAL A 10 -3.22 39.23 6.68
CA VAL A 10 -3.91 38.34 7.62
C VAL A 10 -4.58 37.18 6.89
N LEU A 11 -5.31 37.45 5.80
CA LEU A 11 -5.92 36.41 4.96
C LEU A 11 -4.88 35.45 4.38
N LEU A 12 -3.71 35.95 3.96
CA LEU A 12 -2.61 35.14 3.45
C LEU A 12 -1.98 34.23 4.53
N THR A 13 -1.93 34.66 5.79
CA THR A 13 -1.44 33.81 6.89
C THR A 13 -2.43 32.71 7.30
N MET A 14 -3.73 32.92 7.07
CA MET A 14 -4.77 31.92 7.39
C MET A 14 -4.87 30.80 6.34
N THR A 15 -4.33 30.98 5.13
CA THR A 15 -4.32 29.93 4.09
C THR A 15 -3.13 28.95 4.21
N VAL A 16 -2.18 29.19 5.14
CA VAL A 16 -0.98 28.36 5.31
C VAL A 16 -1.22 27.14 6.22
N GLN A 17 -2.42 26.95 6.78
CA GLN A 17 -2.72 25.84 7.67
C GLN A 17 -3.79 24.89 7.13
N SER A 18 -3.37 23.93 6.29
CA SER A 18 -4.01 22.60 6.21
C SER A 18 -3.17 21.67 5.34
N GLY A 19 -1.99 21.30 5.84
CA GLY A 19 -1.09 20.35 5.20
C GLY A 19 -0.22 19.63 6.22
N ARG A 20 -0.74 19.37 7.43
CA ARG A 20 -0.08 18.43 8.33
C ARG A 20 -0.50 17.04 7.88
N ALA A 21 0.44 16.29 7.30
CA ALA A 21 0.28 14.85 7.20
C ALA A 21 0.37 14.29 8.63
N ASP A 22 -0.76 14.29 9.35
CA ASP A 22 -0.88 13.70 10.67
C ASP A 22 -0.85 12.16 10.53
N GLY A 23 0.35 11.63 10.27
CA GLY A 23 0.62 10.20 10.17
C GLY A 23 0.11 9.50 8.89
N PRO A 24 0.54 8.25 8.66
CA PRO A 24 0.04 7.46 7.55
C PRO A 24 -1.44 7.12 7.78
N GLY A 25 -2.33 7.59 6.90
CA GLY A 25 -3.77 7.33 6.97
C GLY A 25 -4.19 5.88 6.68
N ALA A 26 -3.26 5.05 6.19
CA ALA A 26 -3.51 3.65 5.84
C ALA A 26 -2.33 2.74 6.25
N VAL A 27 -2.03 2.70 7.55
CA VAL A 27 -0.89 1.93 8.11
C VAL A 27 -0.99 0.42 7.82
N PHE A 28 -2.18 -0.12 7.57
CA PHE A 28 -2.31 -1.53 7.19
C PHE A 28 -1.65 -1.87 5.84
N LEU A 29 -1.35 -0.87 4.99
CA LEU A 29 -0.60 -1.03 3.74
C LEU A 29 0.91 -1.19 3.94
N ILE A 30 1.41 -1.18 5.19
CA ILE A 30 2.80 -1.56 5.48
C ILE A 30 2.91 -2.93 6.16
N ILE A 31 1.77 -3.62 6.35
CA ILE A 31 1.75 -4.99 6.85
C ILE A 31 2.02 -5.92 5.66
N PHE A 32 2.98 -6.83 5.81
CA PHE A 32 3.35 -7.75 4.74
C PHE A 32 2.14 -8.60 4.28
N PRO A 33 1.95 -8.76 2.96
CA PRO A 33 0.74 -9.37 2.39
C PRO A 33 0.72 -10.90 2.49
N ASP A 34 1.87 -11.55 2.73
CA ASP A 34 1.97 -13.01 2.73
C ASP A 34 3.04 -13.52 3.72
N ALA A 35 2.98 -14.80 4.07
CA ALA A 35 3.93 -15.42 5.00
C ALA A 35 5.35 -15.49 4.44
N ARG A 36 5.51 -15.59 3.11
CA ARG A 36 6.81 -15.73 2.45
C ARG A 36 7.59 -14.44 2.52
N SER A 37 6.99 -13.30 2.17
CA SER A 37 7.68 -12.01 2.28
C SER A 37 8.00 -11.69 3.74
N VAL A 38 7.13 -12.07 4.69
CA VAL A 38 7.42 -11.96 6.14
C VAL A 38 8.68 -12.76 6.51
N ALA A 39 8.74 -14.05 6.13
CA ALA A 39 9.86 -14.93 6.46
C ALA A 39 11.19 -14.45 5.86
N LEU A 40 11.14 -13.74 4.73
CA LEU A 40 12.31 -13.15 4.09
C LEU A 40 12.63 -11.72 4.55
N GLY A 41 11.95 -11.21 5.58
CA GLY A 41 12.20 -9.88 6.14
C GLY A 41 11.69 -8.73 5.27
N GLY A 42 10.63 -8.95 4.49
CA GLY A 42 9.97 -7.93 3.65
C GLY A 42 10.55 -7.77 2.25
N CYS A 43 11.35 -8.71 1.75
CA CYS A 43 12.03 -8.57 0.45
C CYS A 43 11.21 -9.00 -0.78
N GLY A 44 9.90 -8.72 -0.79
CA GLY A 44 8.96 -9.15 -1.85
C GLY A 44 9.17 -8.51 -3.23
N VAL A 45 9.91 -7.41 -3.34
CA VAL A 45 10.02 -6.59 -4.58
C VAL A 45 10.61 -7.34 -5.78
N ALA A 46 11.53 -8.27 -5.54
CA ALA A 46 12.24 -9.00 -6.59
C ALA A 46 11.75 -10.45 -6.77
N ILE A 47 10.68 -10.85 -6.07
CA ILE A 47 10.14 -12.19 -6.14
C ILE A 47 9.15 -12.26 -7.30
N GLY A 48 9.34 -13.20 -8.23
CA GLY A 48 8.61 -13.25 -9.50
C GLY A 48 7.39 -14.16 -9.53
N ASP A 49 7.18 -14.97 -8.49
CA ASP A 49 6.12 -15.98 -8.45
C ASP A 49 4.93 -15.48 -7.61
N LEU A 50 3.69 -15.72 -8.09
CA LEU A 50 2.39 -15.55 -7.39
C LEU A 50 1.76 -14.12 -7.37
N GLY A 51 0.55 -14.03 -6.81
CA GLY A 51 -0.38 -12.89 -6.90
C GLY A 51 -0.04 -11.66 -6.03
N GLU A 52 0.87 -11.81 -5.07
CA GLU A 52 1.39 -10.74 -4.20
C GLU A 52 2.26 -9.72 -4.94
N ASN A 53 2.63 -10.01 -6.19
CA ASN A 53 3.30 -9.05 -7.06
C ASN A 53 2.43 -7.81 -7.30
N SER A 54 1.10 -7.94 -7.26
CA SER A 54 0.17 -6.80 -7.25
C SER A 54 0.44 -5.84 -6.09
N TYR A 55 0.95 -6.33 -4.96
CA TYR A 55 1.24 -5.55 -3.76
C TYR A 55 2.66 -4.96 -3.77
N TYR A 56 3.69 -5.76 -4.02
CA TYR A 56 5.09 -5.30 -3.93
C TYR A 56 5.64 -4.69 -5.21
N ASN A 57 5.33 -5.28 -6.38
CA ASN A 57 5.92 -4.88 -7.65
C ASN A 57 4.99 -5.25 -8.84
N PRO A 58 4.02 -4.38 -9.18
CA PRO A 58 3.10 -4.64 -10.29
C PRO A 58 3.80 -4.82 -11.65
N ALA A 59 5.01 -4.29 -11.83
CA ALA A 59 5.78 -4.50 -13.06
C ALA A 59 6.22 -5.96 -13.25
N ALA A 60 6.34 -6.74 -12.16
CA ALA A 60 6.69 -8.17 -12.21
C ALA A 60 5.57 -9.04 -12.80
N LEU A 61 4.32 -8.55 -12.86
CA LEU A 61 3.18 -9.29 -13.42
C LEU A 61 3.38 -9.67 -14.89
N GLY A 62 4.20 -8.92 -15.63
CA GLY A 62 4.56 -9.23 -17.02
C GLY A 62 5.56 -10.38 -17.17
N PHE A 63 6.20 -10.83 -16.10
CA PHE A 63 7.35 -11.76 -16.13
C PHE A 63 7.15 -13.03 -15.29
N GLY A 64 6.13 -13.04 -14.41
CA GLY A 64 5.81 -14.19 -13.58
C GLY A 64 5.02 -15.30 -14.29
N PRO A 65 4.54 -16.31 -13.54
CA PRO A 65 3.68 -17.38 -14.05
C PRO A 65 2.42 -16.85 -14.75
N ARG A 66 1.86 -17.65 -15.68
CA ARG A 66 0.69 -17.24 -16.46
C ARG A 66 -0.54 -16.89 -15.60
N ILE A 67 -0.75 -17.64 -14.52
CA ILE A 67 -1.86 -17.45 -13.57
C ILE A 67 -1.30 -17.62 -12.17
N GLY A 68 -1.65 -16.73 -11.25
CA GLY A 68 -1.30 -16.82 -9.84
C GLY A 68 -2.44 -16.34 -8.97
N ALA A 69 -2.57 -16.93 -7.79
CA ALA A 69 -3.47 -16.46 -6.75
C ALA A 69 -2.79 -16.62 -5.40
N THR A 70 -3.10 -15.74 -4.47
CA THR A 70 -2.57 -15.76 -3.11
C THR A 70 -3.65 -15.33 -2.13
N TRP A 71 -3.64 -15.92 -0.95
CA TRP A 71 -4.50 -15.54 0.16
C TRP A 71 -3.72 -15.74 1.46
N SER A 72 -3.83 -14.77 2.37
CA SER A 72 -3.24 -14.84 3.70
C SER A 72 -4.22 -14.31 4.75
N HIS A 73 -4.15 -14.93 5.92
CA HIS A 73 -4.88 -14.56 7.12
C HIS A 73 -3.86 -14.47 8.26
N VAL A 74 -3.88 -13.37 9.00
CA VAL A 74 -3.08 -13.24 10.23
C VAL A 74 -3.89 -12.58 11.35
N PRO A 75 -3.89 -13.14 12.57
CA PRO A 75 -4.35 -12.44 13.75
C PRO A 75 -3.47 -11.21 13.99
N TRP A 76 -4.02 -10.01 13.82
CA TRP A 76 -3.28 -8.76 13.87
C TRP A 76 -3.48 -8.07 15.22
N LEU A 77 -2.39 -7.88 15.96
CA LEU A 77 -2.37 -7.32 17.33
C LEU A 77 -3.41 -7.97 18.26
N PRO A 78 -3.36 -9.30 18.48
CA PRO A 78 -4.32 -10.00 19.35
C PRO A 78 -4.29 -9.52 20.81
N GLY A 79 -3.19 -8.88 21.24
CA GLY A 79 -3.07 -8.26 22.56
C GLY A 79 -3.70 -6.88 22.68
N LEU A 80 -4.08 -6.24 21.57
CA LEU A 80 -4.72 -4.91 21.56
C LEU A 80 -6.25 -5.04 21.57
N PHE A 81 -6.80 -5.88 20.69
CA PHE A 81 -8.25 -6.10 20.61
C PHE A 81 -8.56 -7.52 20.08
N PRO A 82 -9.53 -8.24 20.67
CA PRO A 82 -9.89 -9.58 20.23
C PRO A 82 -10.56 -9.56 18.85
N GLY A 83 -10.17 -10.51 17.99
CA GLY A 83 -10.78 -10.68 16.66
C GLY A 83 -10.29 -9.71 15.60
N MET A 84 -9.21 -8.96 15.88
CA MET A 84 -8.58 -8.12 14.87
C MET A 84 -7.70 -9.00 13.97
N ASN A 85 -8.02 -9.01 12.68
CA ASN A 85 -7.35 -9.82 11.67
C ASN A 85 -6.91 -8.95 10.50
N TYR A 86 -5.83 -9.37 9.86
CA TYR A 86 -5.39 -8.85 8.58
C TYR A 86 -5.56 -9.95 7.53
N GLU A 87 -6.28 -9.61 6.47
CA GLU A 87 -6.53 -10.48 5.33
C GLU A 87 -5.90 -9.84 4.10
N PHE A 88 -5.23 -10.66 3.30
CA PHE A 88 -4.78 -10.26 1.98
C PHE A 88 -5.20 -11.32 0.98
N ALA A 89 -5.73 -10.90 -0.17
CA ALA A 89 -5.98 -11.76 -1.30
C ALA A 89 -5.51 -11.04 -2.56
N GLY A 90 -4.82 -11.76 -3.43
CA GLY A 90 -4.30 -11.24 -4.68
C GLY A 90 -4.46 -12.26 -5.79
N ALA A 91 -4.63 -11.77 -7.01
CA ALA A 91 -4.72 -12.59 -8.20
C ALA A 91 -3.95 -11.94 -9.34
N ALA A 92 -3.28 -12.75 -10.15
CA ALA A 92 -2.47 -12.29 -11.27
C ALA A 92 -2.75 -13.14 -12.51
N TYR A 93 -2.79 -12.47 -13.66
CA TYR A 93 -2.91 -13.11 -14.96
C TYR A 93 -1.95 -12.45 -15.97
N GLN A 94 -1.01 -13.22 -16.48
CA GLN A 94 -0.14 -12.79 -17.58
C GLN A 94 -0.91 -12.91 -18.89
N VAL A 95 -1.25 -11.77 -19.48
CA VAL A 95 -2.00 -11.70 -20.73
C VAL A 95 -1.12 -12.17 -21.89
N ARG A 96 0.12 -11.69 -21.94
CA ARG A 96 1.17 -12.02 -22.93
C ARG A 96 2.55 -11.79 -22.31
N PRO A 97 3.65 -12.26 -22.92
CA PRO A 97 5.00 -11.91 -22.44
C PRO A 97 5.12 -10.39 -22.25
N ASN A 98 5.64 -9.97 -21.09
CA ASN A 98 5.81 -8.57 -20.68
C ASN A 98 4.50 -7.79 -20.39
N LEU A 99 3.33 -8.44 -20.37
CA LEU A 99 2.06 -7.82 -20.04
C LEU A 99 1.24 -8.71 -19.09
N GLY A 100 1.07 -8.26 -17.85
CA GLY A 100 0.20 -8.90 -16.87
C GLY A 100 -0.77 -7.92 -16.23
N VAL A 101 -1.85 -8.47 -15.70
CA VAL A 101 -2.84 -7.76 -14.89
C VAL A 101 -2.96 -8.45 -13.54
N GLY A 102 -3.25 -7.68 -12.50
CA GLY A 102 -3.39 -8.22 -11.16
C GLY A 102 -4.31 -7.38 -10.29
N LEU A 103 -4.80 -8.02 -9.23
CA LEU A 103 -5.59 -7.46 -8.13
C LEU A 103 -4.86 -7.77 -6.82
#